data_AF-A0A931WTZ1-F1
#
_entry.id   AF-A0A931WTZ1-F1
#
_cell.length_a   1.000
_cell.length_b   1.000
_cell.length_c   1.000
_cell.angle_alpha   90.00
_cell.angle_beta   90.00
_cell.angle_gamma   90.00
#
_symmetry.space_group_name_H-M   'P 1'
#
loop_
_entity.id
_entity.type
_entity.pdbx_description
1 polymer ?
#
loop_
_entity_poly.entity_id
_entity_poly.type
_entity_poly.pdbx_seq_one_letter_code
_entity_poly.pdbx_strand_id
1 'polypeptide(L)'
;MKRKLYLLIVMLAILFAPFALAAETLPAQLTDEEFWKLSLQLSEPDGTFRSDNLLSNESWFQYVIPELNKAAKQGRVYLGVGPEQNFTYIVALKPKMVFIFDIRRGNLDLHLMYKALFELSKDRAEFVSRLFSKPRPDGLTAQSSAGDIFNAFSKADTSDTLYQENLKAIQDHLVKTHGFPVAANDLDGIQYVYDNFVRFGPYISYNSST
;
A
#
# COMPACT_ATOMS: atom_id res chain seq x y z
N MET A 1 42.40 -26.80 -23.69
CA MET A 1 41.68 -25.51 -23.62
C MET A 1 40.15 -25.65 -23.72
N LYS A 2 39.62 -26.26 -24.80
CA LYS A 2 38.15 -26.36 -25.02
C LYS A 2 37.36 -26.99 -23.85
N ARG A 3 37.89 -28.05 -23.23
CA ARG A 3 37.24 -28.76 -22.10
C ARG A 3 37.11 -27.91 -20.82
N LYS A 4 38.09 -27.04 -20.52
CA LYS A 4 38.03 -26.09 -19.39
C LYS A 4 37.05 -24.94 -19.64
N LEU A 5 36.89 -24.54 -20.91
CA LEU A 5 35.92 -23.53 -21.34
C LEU A 5 34.47 -24.03 -21.21
N TYR A 6 34.19 -25.29 -21.57
CA TYR A 6 32.88 -25.91 -21.38
C TYR A 6 32.49 -26.04 -19.90
N LEU A 7 33.44 -26.41 -19.03
CA LEU A 7 33.21 -26.49 -17.58
C LEU A 7 32.89 -25.11 -16.98
N LEU A 8 33.56 -24.05 -17.44
CA LEU A 8 33.30 -22.68 -16.98
C LEU A 8 31.92 -22.16 -17.43
N ILE A 9 31.51 -22.48 -18.67
CA ILE A 9 30.19 -22.09 -19.22
C ILE A 9 29.05 -22.82 -18.51
N VAL A 10 29.20 -24.12 -18.22
CA VAL A 10 28.21 -24.90 -17.46
C VAL A 10 28.10 -24.40 -16.02
N MET A 11 29.21 -24.05 -15.39
CA MET A 11 29.22 -23.53 -14.02
C MET A 11 28.60 -22.12 -13.93
N LEU A 12 28.82 -21.24 -14.93
CA LEU A 12 28.12 -19.96 -15.02
C LEU A 12 26.61 -20.11 -15.30
N ALA A 13 26.22 -21.09 -16.12
CA ALA A 13 24.81 -21.36 -16.41
C ALA A 13 24.05 -21.85 -15.16
N ILE A 14 24.68 -22.66 -14.32
CA ILE A 14 24.09 -23.15 -13.06
C ILE A 14 23.98 -22.02 -12.01
N LEU A 15 24.90 -21.05 -12.00
CA LEU A 15 24.86 -19.91 -11.09
C LEU A 15 23.83 -18.85 -11.47
N PHE A 16 23.44 -18.73 -12.75
CA PHE A 16 22.50 -17.70 -13.23
C PHE A 16 21.11 -18.21 -13.64
N ALA A 17 20.93 -19.51 -13.89
CA ALA A 17 19.61 -20.10 -14.19
C ALA A 17 18.53 -19.97 -13.09
N PRO A 18 18.82 -20.06 -11.77
CA PRO A 18 17.74 -20.09 -10.78
C PRO A 18 17.01 -18.75 -10.62
N PHE A 19 17.62 -17.63 -11.00
CA PHE A 19 17.01 -16.30 -10.87
C PHE A 19 15.98 -15.97 -11.96
N ALA A 20 16.04 -16.62 -13.13
CA ALA A 20 15.09 -16.38 -14.21
C ALA A 20 13.79 -17.17 -14.01
N LEU A 21 13.89 -18.43 -13.56
CA LEU A 21 12.75 -19.33 -13.31
C LEU A 21 11.85 -18.86 -12.16
N ALA A 22 12.41 -18.26 -11.11
CA ALA A 22 11.64 -17.85 -9.92
C ALA A 22 10.60 -16.75 -10.18
N ALA A 23 10.76 -15.91 -11.21
CA ALA A 23 9.79 -14.87 -11.55
C ALA A 23 8.56 -15.43 -12.30
N GLU A 24 8.73 -16.49 -13.09
CA GLU A 24 7.62 -17.16 -13.80
C GLU A 24 6.69 -17.89 -12.82
N THR A 25 7.21 -18.39 -11.70
CA THR A 25 6.47 -19.23 -10.74
C THR A 25 5.60 -18.48 -9.73
N LEU A 26 5.72 -17.15 -9.61
CA LEU A 26 4.88 -16.40 -8.67
C LEU A 26 3.41 -16.38 -9.13
N PRO A 27 2.43 -16.59 -8.23
CA PRO A 27 1.02 -16.46 -8.57
C PRO A 27 0.69 -15.01 -8.92
N ALA A 28 -0.39 -14.81 -9.69
CA ALA A 28 -0.86 -13.46 -10.06
C ALA A 28 -1.45 -12.71 -8.84
N GLN A 29 -2.02 -13.43 -7.88
CA GLN A 29 -2.55 -12.92 -6.63
C GLN A 29 -2.48 -14.01 -5.56
N LEU A 30 -2.45 -13.60 -4.29
CA LEU A 30 -2.66 -14.51 -3.16
C LEU A 30 -4.15 -14.69 -2.92
N THR A 31 -4.56 -15.85 -2.45
CA THR A 31 -5.90 -16.02 -1.85
C THR A 31 -5.99 -15.25 -0.53
N ASP A 32 -7.20 -14.98 -0.04
CA ASP A 32 -7.41 -14.30 1.24
C ASP A 32 -6.78 -15.10 2.41
N GLU A 33 -6.86 -16.43 2.37
CA GLU A 33 -6.23 -17.30 3.37
C GLU A 33 -4.70 -17.21 3.33
N GLU A 34 -4.10 -17.27 2.14
CA GLU A 34 -2.65 -17.15 1.98
C GLU A 34 -2.15 -15.77 2.39
N PHE A 35 -2.85 -14.71 2.00
CA PHE A 35 -2.54 -13.33 2.39
C PHE A 35 -2.53 -13.21 3.92
N TRP A 36 -3.62 -13.61 4.58
CA TRP A 36 -3.74 -13.46 6.03
C TRP A 36 -2.72 -14.31 6.78
N LYS A 37 -2.53 -15.57 6.35
CA LYS A 37 -1.53 -16.46 6.93
C LYS A 37 -0.12 -15.86 6.83
N LEU A 38 0.22 -15.29 5.68
CA LEU A 38 1.54 -14.69 5.46
C LEU A 38 1.71 -13.41 6.30
N SER A 39 0.69 -12.56 6.38
CA SER A 39 0.69 -11.39 7.26
C SER A 39 0.95 -11.78 8.70
N LEU A 40 0.30 -12.83 9.21
CA LEU A 40 0.52 -13.32 10.58
C LEU A 40 1.92 -13.92 10.77
N GLN A 41 2.39 -14.75 9.84
CA GLN A 41 3.68 -15.43 9.94
C GLN A 41 4.88 -14.48 9.88
N LEU A 42 4.74 -13.37 9.16
CA LEU A 42 5.78 -12.35 9.03
C LEU A 42 5.67 -11.24 10.08
N SER A 43 4.59 -11.23 10.89
CA SER A 43 4.39 -10.23 11.93
C SER A 43 5.02 -10.67 13.26
N GLU A 44 5.64 -9.73 13.93
CA GLU A 44 6.05 -9.85 15.33
C GLU A 44 4.97 -9.25 16.26
N PRO A 45 5.00 -9.54 17.58
CA PRO A 45 4.16 -8.83 18.55
C PRO A 45 4.38 -7.32 18.48
N ASP A 46 3.32 -6.55 18.77
CA ASP A 46 3.39 -5.09 18.73
C ASP A 46 4.34 -4.51 19.80
N GLY A 47 4.80 -3.28 19.57
CA GLY A 47 5.74 -2.57 20.42
C GLY A 47 5.33 -1.13 20.69
N THR A 48 6.07 -0.44 21.56
CA THR A 48 5.85 0.98 21.84
C THR A 48 6.79 1.84 21.00
N PHE A 49 6.21 2.76 20.23
CA PHE A 49 6.95 3.67 19.37
C PHE A 49 6.62 5.12 19.74
N ARG A 50 7.51 6.05 19.37
CA ARG A 50 7.35 7.50 19.65
C ARG A 50 6.57 8.26 18.56
N SER A 51 6.25 7.57 17.48
CA SER A 51 5.58 8.12 16.31
C SER A 51 4.90 7.00 15.55
N ASP A 52 3.63 7.23 15.20
CA ASP A 52 2.82 6.32 14.39
C ASP A 52 3.33 6.19 12.95
N ASN A 53 3.99 7.24 12.42
CA ASN A 53 4.48 7.29 11.03
C ASN A 53 3.40 6.96 9.98
N LEU A 54 2.21 7.55 10.11
CA LEU A 54 1.11 7.31 9.15
C LEU A 54 1.41 7.81 7.73
N LEU A 55 2.36 8.72 7.58
CA LEU A 55 2.80 9.29 6.32
C LEU A 55 4.32 9.32 6.22
N SER A 56 4.85 9.32 5.00
CA SER A 56 6.27 9.59 4.76
C SER A 56 6.59 11.08 4.87
N ASN A 57 7.80 11.41 5.32
CA ASN A 57 8.37 12.76 5.29
C ASN A 57 9.37 12.97 4.14
N GLU A 58 9.49 11.99 3.23
CA GLU A 58 10.43 12.02 2.12
C GLU A 58 9.91 12.92 0.99
N SER A 59 10.23 14.20 1.00
CA SER A 59 9.77 15.15 -0.03
C SER A 59 10.32 14.89 -1.45
N TRP A 60 11.44 14.17 -1.56
CA TRP A 60 12.14 13.90 -2.83
C TRP A 60 12.10 12.43 -3.27
N PHE A 61 11.21 11.61 -2.69
CA PHE A 61 11.11 10.18 -2.99
C PHE A 61 10.97 9.86 -4.49
N GLN A 62 10.36 10.76 -5.28
CA GLN A 62 10.21 10.55 -6.73
C GLN A 62 11.49 10.80 -7.53
N TYR A 63 12.49 11.50 -6.98
CA TYR A 63 13.70 11.90 -7.70
C TYR A 63 14.50 10.70 -8.23
N VAL A 64 14.48 9.58 -7.51
CA VAL A 64 15.24 8.37 -7.87
C VAL A 64 14.55 7.51 -8.93
N ILE A 65 13.26 7.75 -9.22
CA ILE A 65 12.46 6.88 -10.11
C ILE A 65 13.06 6.71 -11.51
N PRO A 66 13.58 7.76 -12.19
CA PRO A 66 14.15 7.59 -13.53
C PRO A 66 15.34 6.62 -13.57
N GLU A 67 16.23 6.67 -12.58
CA GLU A 67 17.37 5.74 -12.50
C GLU A 67 16.94 4.36 -12.03
N LEU A 68 15.97 4.27 -11.11
CA LEU A 68 15.40 2.99 -10.71
C LEU A 68 14.74 2.26 -11.89
N ASN A 69 14.04 2.97 -12.78
CA ASN A 69 13.44 2.36 -13.97
C ASN A 69 14.48 1.82 -14.97
N LYS A 70 15.70 2.36 -14.98
CA LYS A 70 16.80 1.85 -15.82
C LYS A 70 17.46 0.62 -15.18
N ALA A 71 17.59 0.61 -13.86
CA ALA A 71 18.33 -0.42 -13.13
C ALA A 71 17.46 -1.63 -12.74
N ALA A 72 16.21 -1.40 -12.38
CA ALA A 72 15.30 -2.43 -11.88
C ALA A 72 14.59 -3.15 -13.03
N LYS A 73 14.50 -4.48 -12.91
CA LYS A 73 13.69 -5.30 -13.82
C LYS A 73 12.24 -5.35 -13.32
N GLN A 74 11.30 -5.01 -14.20
CA GLN A 74 9.86 -5.13 -13.94
C GLN A 74 9.43 -6.60 -13.74
N GLY A 75 8.24 -6.81 -13.18
CA GLY A 75 7.69 -8.16 -12.97
C GLY A 75 8.39 -8.97 -11.87
N ARG A 76 9.17 -8.31 -11.00
CA ARG A 76 9.84 -8.91 -9.84
C ARG A 76 9.09 -8.62 -8.55
N VAL A 77 9.61 -9.11 -7.43
CA VAL A 77 9.10 -8.77 -6.10
C VAL A 77 9.63 -7.41 -5.68
N TYR A 78 8.76 -6.55 -5.16
CA TYR A 78 9.12 -5.31 -4.47
C TYR A 78 9.09 -5.54 -2.97
N LEU A 79 10.12 -5.09 -2.27
CA LEU A 79 10.21 -5.08 -0.81
C LEU A 79 10.39 -3.62 -0.39
N GLY A 80 9.50 -3.13 0.46
CA GLY A 80 9.48 -1.73 0.91
C GLY A 80 9.28 -1.62 2.41
N VAL A 81 9.53 -0.43 2.96
CA VAL A 81 9.33 -0.13 4.39
C VAL A 81 8.42 1.08 4.55
N GLY A 82 7.58 1.08 5.59
CA GLY A 82 6.73 2.21 5.94
C GLY A 82 5.50 2.36 5.03
N PRO A 83 4.92 3.55 4.92
CA PRO A 83 3.54 3.67 4.44
C PRO A 83 3.43 3.92 2.92
N GLU A 84 2.80 5.01 2.51
CA GLU A 84 2.25 5.24 1.18
C GLU A 84 3.27 5.56 0.08
N GLN A 85 4.50 5.99 0.43
CA GLN A 85 5.55 6.28 -0.56
C GLN A 85 5.86 5.05 -1.43
N ASN A 86 5.67 3.85 -0.85
CA ASN A 86 5.76 2.57 -1.54
C ASN A 86 4.85 2.50 -2.77
N PHE A 87 3.62 3.03 -2.72
CA PHE A 87 2.68 2.96 -3.85
C PHE A 87 3.20 3.64 -5.11
N THR A 88 3.94 4.74 -4.96
CA THR A 88 4.52 5.44 -6.12
C THR A 88 5.62 4.61 -6.77
N TYR A 89 6.47 3.96 -5.98
CA TYR A 89 7.47 3.04 -6.49
C TYR A 89 6.83 1.80 -7.13
N ILE A 90 5.76 1.27 -6.54
CA ILE A 90 5.02 0.12 -7.09
C ILE A 90 4.46 0.45 -8.47
N VAL A 91 3.84 1.62 -8.65
CA VAL A 91 3.31 2.05 -9.95
C VAL A 91 4.43 2.23 -10.99
N ALA A 92 5.57 2.79 -10.59
CA ALA A 92 6.71 2.99 -11.49
C ALA A 92 7.37 1.67 -11.89
N LEU A 93 7.67 0.81 -10.91
CA LEU A 93 8.48 -0.40 -11.09
C LEU A 93 7.68 -1.61 -11.57
N LYS A 94 6.35 -1.58 -11.46
CA LYS A 94 5.43 -2.66 -11.91
C LYS A 94 5.88 -4.05 -11.41
N PRO A 95 6.04 -4.23 -10.10
CA PRO A 95 6.37 -5.53 -9.54
C PRO A 95 5.23 -6.53 -9.75
N LYS A 96 5.57 -7.82 -9.76
CA LYS A 96 4.59 -8.92 -9.80
C LYS A 96 3.97 -9.22 -8.44
N MET A 97 4.69 -8.87 -7.36
CA MET A 97 4.23 -9.00 -5.97
C MET A 97 4.94 -7.98 -5.09
N VAL A 98 4.27 -7.52 -4.03
CA VAL A 98 4.74 -6.45 -3.16
C VAL A 98 4.67 -6.93 -1.72
N PHE A 99 5.73 -6.71 -0.97
CA PHE A 99 5.75 -6.81 0.48
C PHE A 99 6.16 -5.45 1.05
N ILE A 100 5.33 -4.91 1.93
CA ILE A 100 5.65 -3.70 2.68
C ILE A 100 5.78 -4.14 4.13
N PHE A 101 6.96 -3.90 4.70
CA PHE A 101 7.29 -4.27 6.06
C PHE A 101 7.31 -3.02 6.93
N ASP A 102 6.87 -3.17 8.16
CA ASP A 102 7.18 -2.21 9.21
C ASP A 102 7.22 -2.97 10.53
N ILE A 103 7.94 -2.41 11.50
CA ILE A 103 8.03 -2.98 12.84
C ILE A 103 6.78 -2.62 13.68
N ARG A 104 6.04 -1.59 13.27
CA ARG A 104 4.83 -1.11 13.96
C ARG A 104 3.62 -1.90 13.50
N ARG A 105 2.83 -2.45 14.43
CA ARG A 105 1.55 -3.07 14.09
C ARG A 105 0.59 -2.09 13.41
N GLY A 106 0.59 -0.83 13.85
CA GLY A 106 -0.23 0.22 13.23
C GLY A 106 0.04 0.46 11.74
N ASN A 107 1.19 0.05 11.20
CA ASN A 107 1.41 0.12 9.75
C ASN A 107 0.65 -0.98 8.99
N LEU A 108 0.46 -2.15 9.59
CA LEU A 108 -0.43 -3.19 9.06
C LEU A 108 -1.86 -2.65 9.00
N ASP A 109 -2.33 -2.03 10.09
CA ASP A 109 -3.68 -1.45 10.18
C ASP A 109 -3.89 -0.36 9.11
N LEU A 110 -2.90 0.52 8.94
CA LEU A 110 -2.91 1.53 7.88
C LEU A 110 -2.99 0.92 6.48
N HIS A 111 -2.22 -0.12 6.19
CA HIS A 111 -2.26 -0.79 4.88
C HIS A 111 -3.53 -1.61 4.67
N LEU A 112 -4.14 -2.17 5.72
CA LEU A 112 -5.45 -2.80 5.65
C LEU A 112 -6.55 -1.78 5.33
N MET A 113 -6.49 -0.59 5.94
CA MET A 113 -7.38 0.52 5.59
C MET A 113 -7.20 0.92 4.11
N TYR A 114 -5.97 1.13 3.64
CA TYR A 114 -5.70 1.44 2.23
C TYR A 114 -6.19 0.34 1.29
N LYS A 115 -5.96 -0.94 1.60
CA LYS A 115 -6.45 -2.07 0.82
C LYS A 115 -7.97 -2.01 0.64
N ALA A 116 -8.71 -1.85 1.74
CA ALA A 116 -10.16 -1.73 1.67
C ALA A 116 -10.59 -0.51 0.85
N LEU A 117 -9.99 0.66 1.09
CA LEU A 117 -10.33 1.87 0.35
C LEU A 117 -10.03 1.78 -1.15
N PHE A 118 -8.91 1.16 -1.55
CA PHE A 118 -8.59 0.96 -2.96
C PHE A 118 -9.60 0.04 -3.65
N GLU A 119 -10.07 -1.00 -2.97
CA GLU A 119 -11.01 -1.95 -3.54
C GLU A 119 -12.46 -1.44 -3.55
N LEU A 120 -12.84 -0.62 -2.56
CA LEU A 120 -14.16 0.01 -2.47
C LEU A 120 -14.32 1.21 -3.43
N SER A 121 -13.23 1.80 -3.89
CA SER A 121 -13.26 3.03 -4.70
C SER A 121 -13.24 2.73 -6.19
N LYS A 122 -14.24 3.21 -6.93
CA LYS A 122 -14.30 3.03 -8.39
C LYS A 122 -13.25 3.85 -9.13
N ASP A 123 -12.90 5.02 -8.61
CA ASP A 123 -11.93 5.93 -9.22
C ASP A 123 -11.16 6.74 -8.16
N ARG A 124 -10.18 7.53 -8.62
CA ARG A 124 -9.32 8.33 -7.75
C ARG A 124 -10.07 9.39 -6.94
N ALA A 125 -11.17 9.93 -7.46
CA ALA A 125 -11.95 10.96 -6.77
C ALA A 125 -12.87 10.33 -5.71
N GLU A 126 -13.40 9.13 -5.96
CA GLU A 126 -14.10 8.35 -4.93
C GLU A 126 -13.14 7.90 -3.84
N PHE A 127 -11.92 7.52 -4.18
CA PHE A 127 -10.88 7.21 -3.19
C PHE A 127 -10.63 8.40 -2.25
N VAL A 128 -10.46 9.61 -2.78
CA VAL A 128 -10.28 10.82 -1.95
C VAL A 128 -11.54 11.15 -1.14
N SER A 129 -12.73 10.96 -1.72
CA SER A 129 -14.01 11.12 -1.01
C SER A 129 -14.10 10.21 0.22
N ARG A 130 -13.78 8.93 0.05
CA ARG A 130 -13.80 7.94 1.12
C ARG A 130 -12.69 8.20 2.13
N LEU A 131 -11.45 8.39 1.69
CA LEU A 131 -10.28 8.60 2.56
C LEU A 131 -10.50 9.74 3.57
N PHE A 132 -11.14 10.83 3.15
CA PHE A 132 -11.37 12.00 3.99
C PHE A 132 -12.80 12.15 4.49
N SER A 133 -13.69 11.20 4.18
CA SER A 133 -15.14 11.29 4.47
C SER A 133 -15.78 12.61 4.01
N LYS A 134 -15.42 13.06 2.80
CA LYS A 134 -15.96 14.28 2.19
C LYS A 134 -16.88 13.92 1.04
N PRO A 135 -18.03 14.59 0.86
CA PRO A 135 -18.89 14.35 -0.29
C PRO A 135 -18.12 14.64 -1.58
N ARG A 136 -18.29 13.79 -2.60
CA ARG A 136 -17.62 13.96 -3.89
C ARG A 136 -18.06 15.28 -4.54
N PRO A 137 -17.15 16.22 -4.84
CA PRO A 137 -17.49 17.42 -5.60
C PRO A 137 -17.93 17.09 -7.02
N ASP A 138 -18.87 17.88 -7.54
CA ASP A 138 -19.32 17.77 -8.93
C ASP A 138 -18.21 18.10 -9.93
N GLY A 139 -18.34 17.57 -11.15
CA GLY A 139 -17.43 17.88 -12.27
C GLY A 139 -16.10 17.13 -12.29
N LEU A 140 -15.80 16.31 -11.28
CA LEU A 140 -14.61 15.44 -11.27
C LEU A 140 -14.78 14.24 -12.22
N THR A 141 -13.85 14.08 -13.16
CA THR A 141 -13.86 13.04 -14.20
C THR A 141 -12.60 12.19 -14.14
N ALA A 142 -12.53 11.15 -14.97
CA ALA A 142 -11.33 10.32 -15.10
C ALA A 142 -10.09 11.12 -15.57
N GLN A 143 -10.29 12.28 -16.22
CA GLN A 143 -9.22 13.13 -16.76
C GLN A 143 -8.72 14.18 -15.75
N SER A 144 -9.44 14.41 -14.65
CA SER A 144 -9.04 15.38 -13.62
C SER A 144 -7.64 15.04 -13.08
N SER A 145 -6.75 16.02 -12.95
CA SER A 145 -5.44 15.78 -12.32
C SER A 145 -5.59 15.53 -10.82
N ALA A 146 -4.54 15.03 -10.17
CA ALA A 146 -4.52 14.96 -8.69
C ALA A 146 -4.73 16.36 -8.08
N GLY A 147 -4.10 17.39 -8.66
CA GLY A 147 -4.30 18.78 -8.23
C GLY A 147 -5.77 19.23 -8.33
N ASP A 148 -6.45 18.92 -9.44
CA ASP A 148 -7.87 19.27 -9.61
C ASP A 148 -8.76 18.59 -8.57
N ILE A 149 -8.51 17.30 -8.30
CA ILE A 149 -9.25 16.54 -7.29
C ILE A 149 -9.08 17.19 -5.92
N PHE A 150 -7.83 17.37 -5.47
CA PHE A 150 -7.56 17.94 -4.14
C PHE A 150 -8.04 19.40 -4.01
N ASN A 151 -7.93 20.21 -5.09
CA ASN A 151 -8.48 21.56 -5.12
C ASN A 151 -10.01 21.61 -5.04
N ALA A 152 -10.70 20.61 -5.58
CA ALA A 152 -12.15 20.51 -5.44
C ALA A 152 -12.55 20.11 -4.01
N PHE A 153 -11.86 19.12 -3.42
CA PHE A 153 -12.12 18.64 -2.07
C PHE A 153 -11.73 19.63 -0.96
N SER A 154 -10.81 20.57 -1.21
CA SER A 154 -10.40 21.58 -0.23
C SER A 154 -11.55 22.49 0.22
N LYS A 155 -12.62 22.58 -0.58
CA LYS A 155 -13.81 23.37 -0.30
C LYS A 155 -14.96 22.56 0.32
N ALA A 156 -14.80 21.24 0.41
CA ALA A 156 -15.83 20.34 0.93
C ALA A 156 -15.62 20.09 2.42
N ASP A 157 -16.68 20.22 3.20
CA ASP A 157 -16.67 19.86 4.62
C ASP A 157 -16.68 18.34 4.79
N THR A 158 -16.07 17.88 5.87
CA THR A 158 -16.14 16.47 6.28
C THR A 158 -17.57 16.15 6.74
N SER A 159 -18.07 14.97 6.40
CA SER A 159 -19.42 14.51 6.75
C SER A 159 -19.36 13.37 7.75
N ASP A 160 -19.96 13.56 8.92
CA ASP A 160 -20.07 12.52 9.95
C ASP A 160 -20.85 11.31 9.46
N THR A 161 -21.89 11.51 8.64
CA THR A 161 -22.64 10.42 8.02
C THR A 161 -21.74 9.59 7.10
N LEU A 162 -20.98 10.24 6.21
CA LEU A 162 -20.03 9.53 5.34
C LEU A 162 -18.93 8.85 6.14
N TYR A 163 -18.47 9.46 7.24
CA TYR A 163 -17.49 8.83 8.13
C TYR A 163 -18.00 7.50 8.69
N GLN A 164 -19.20 7.48 9.27
CA GLN A 164 -19.79 6.26 9.83
C GLN A 164 -20.02 5.19 8.75
N GLU A 165 -20.53 5.59 7.59
CA GLU A 165 -20.75 4.69 6.45
C GLU A 165 -19.45 4.09 5.92
N ASN A 166 -18.42 4.92 5.73
CA ASN A 166 -17.14 4.49 5.19
C ASN A 166 -16.34 3.64 6.19
N LEU A 167 -16.29 3.99 7.48
CA LEU A 167 -15.63 3.17 8.49
C LEU A 167 -16.27 1.78 8.55
N LYS A 168 -17.60 1.73 8.56
CA LYS A 168 -18.33 0.47 8.49
C LYS A 168 -18.01 -0.31 7.22
N ALA A 169 -17.95 0.36 6.06
CA ALA A 169 -17.62 -0.28 4.80
C ALA A 169 -16.19 -0.85 4.79
N ILE A 170 -15.21 -0.14 5.36
CA ILE A 170 -13.82 -0.61 5.50
C ILE A 170 -13.78 -1.90 6.33
N GLN A 171 -14.39 -1.87 7.53
CA GLN A 171 -14.40 -3.02 8.43
C GLN A 171 -15.18 -4.21 7.83
N ASP A 172 -16.34 -3.96 7.22
CA ASP A 172 -17.12 -5.00 6.56
C ASP A 172 -16.37 -5.59 5.36
N HIS A 173 -15.64 -4.80 4.59
CA HIS A 173 -14.86 -5.29 3.45
C HIS A 173 -13.75 -6.25 3.91
N LEU A 174 -13.03 -5.88 4.98
CA LEU A 174 -11.96 -6.74 5.53
C LEU A 174 -12.52 -8.01 6.17
N VAL A 175 -13.57 -7.92 6.97
CA VAL A 175 -14.05 -9.04 7.78
C VAL A 175 -15.08 -9.91 7.05
N LYS A 176 -15.98 -9.32 6.27
CA LYS A 176 -17.08 -10.06 5.61
C LYS A 176 -16.78 -10.38 4.15
N THR A 177 -16.19 -9.44 3.41
CA THR A 177 -15.89 -9.67 1.99
C THR A 177 -14.66 -10.57 1.84
N HIS A 178 -13.57 -10.28 2.55
CA HIS A 178 -12.36 -11.11 2.54
C HIS A 178 -12.33 -12.23 3.59
N GLY A 179 -13.19 -12.16 4.61
CA GLY A 179 -13.19 -13.17 5.67
C GLY A 179 -11.96 -13.11 6.58
N PHE A 180 -11.21 -12.01 6.61
CA PHE A 180 -10.04 -11.91 7.48
C PHE A 180 -10.47 -11.93 8.95
N PRO A 181 -9.87 -12.80 9.79
CA PRO A 181 -10.12 -12.80 11.23
C PRO A 181 -9.32 -11.68 11.91
N VAL A 182 -9.61 -10.43 11.53
CA VAL A 182 -8.99 -9.22 12.07
C VAL A 182 -9.31 -9.14 13.57
N ALA A 183 -8.28 -9.01 14.40
CA ALA A 183 -8.46 -8.94 15.83
C ALA A 183 -9.12 -7.60 16.22
N ALA A 184 -9.83 -7.56 17.35
CA ALA A 184 -10.55 -6.35 17.79
C ALA A 184 -9.62 -5.15 17.97
N ASN A 185 -8.40 -5.36 18.48
CA ASN A 185 -7.39 -4.31 18.62
C ASN A 185 -6.90 -3.77 17.26
N ASP A 186 -6.79 -4.63 16.23
CA ASP A 186 -6.42 -4.20 14.88
C ASP A 186 -7.59 -3.43 14.23
N LEU A 187 -8.85 -3.77 14.51
CA LEU A 187 -10.02 -2.98 14.08
C LEU A 187 -10.06 -1.58 14.73
N ASP A 188 -9.73 -1.51 16.02
CA ASP A 188 -9.57 -0.24 16.74
C ASP A 188 -8.41 0.59 16.16
N GLY A 189 -7.29 -0.07 15.81
CA GLY A 189 -6.14 0.54 15.14
C GLY A 189 -6.49 1.10 13.76
N ILE A 190 -7.22 0.34 12.94
CA ILE A 190 -7.75 0.80 11.64
C ILE A 190 -8.63 2.04 11.83
N GLN A 191 -9.51 2.03 12.83
CA GLN A 191 -10.34 3.20 13.13
C GLN A 191 -9.49 4.40 13.56
N TYR A 192 -8.52 4.21 14.44
CA TYR A 192 -7.60 5.29 14.87
C TYR A 192 -6.84 5.91 13.69
N VAL A 193 -6.35 5.07 12.76
CA VAL A 193 -5.71 5.56 11.53
C VAL A 193 -6.71 6.38 10.72
N TYR A 194 -7.91 5.84 10.48
CA TYR A 194 -8.92 6.50 9.68
C TYR A 194 -9.38 7.84 10.28
N ASP A 195 -9.52 7.91 11.60
CA ASP A 195 -9.83 9.13 12.35
C ASP A 195 -8.81 10.24 12.06
N ASN A 196 -7.52 9.91 11.96
CA ASN A 196 -6.48 10.88 11.61
C ASN A 196 -6.65 11.40 10.18
N PHE A 197 -6.92 10.52 9.20
CA PHE A 197 -7.17 10.95 7.82
C PHE A 197 -8.41 11.85 7.72
N VAL A 198 -9.48 11.51 8.43
CA VAL A 198 -10.74 12.28 8.42
C VAL A 198 -10.57 13.63 9.12
N ARG A 199 -9.87 13.65 10.27
CA ARG A 199 -9.63 14.85 11.08
C ARG A 199 -8.77 15.87 10.36
N PHE A 200 -7.65 15.45 9.77
CA PHE A 200 -6.69 16.36 9.14
C PHE A 200 -6.97 16.55 7.64
N GLY A 201 -7.70 15.63 7.02
CA GLY A 201 -8.07 15.70 5.61
C GLY A 201 -6.84 15.83 4.70
N PRO A 202 -6.94 16.59 3.60
CA PRO A 202 -5.80 16.90 2.72
C PRO A 202 -4.58 17.55 3.38
N TYR A 203 -4.70 18.05 4.61
CA TYR A 203 -3.61 18.71 5.35
C TYR A 203 -2.90 17.77 6.32
N ILE A 204 -3.25 16.49 6.33
CA ILE A 204 -2.51 15.48 7.11
C ILE A 204 -1.02 15.50 6.72
N SER A 205 -0.16 15.35 7.73
CA SER A 205 1.29 15.39 7.57
C SER A 205 1.96 14.35 8.48
N TYR A 206 3.25 14.12 8.28
CA TYR A 206 4.07 13.25 9.13
C TYR A 206 3.91 13.55 10.63
N ASN A 207 3.65 14.81 11.01
CA ASN A 207 3.53 15.24 12.41
C ASN A 207 2.08 15.30 12.92
N SER A 208 1.11 14.78 12.16
CA SER A 208 -0.31 14.87 12.52
C SER A 208 -0.74 13.91 13.63
N SER A 209 -0.01 12.81 13.81
CA SER A 209 -0.28 11.81 14.85
C SER A 209 0.98 11.54 15.69
N THR A 210 0.81 10.85 16.81
CA THR A 210 1.80 10.76 17.90
C THR A 210 2.28 9.35 18.14
#